data_AF-A0A3M8G6R6-F1
#
_entry.id   AF-A0A3M8G6R6-F1
#
_cell.length_a   1.000
_cell.length_b   1.000
_cell.length_c   1.000
_cell.angle_alpha   90.00
_cell.angle_beta   90.00
_cell.angle_gamma   90.00
#
_symmetry.space_group_name_H-M   'P 1'
#
loop_
_entity.id
_entity.type
_entity.pdbx_description
1 polymer ?
#
loop_
_entity_poly.entity_id
_entity_poly.type
_entity_poly.pdbx_seq_one_letter_code
_entity_poly.pdbx_strand_id
1 'polypeptide(L)'
;MYNQNNTVDLQFTTFLILNILFVSISAIQTFLGYRLMLGTTISLVFAFAIAIMFLFLNFRYRELSKRNESTRGLLFIYLLPLIFSFGGNFNAFYMKYMSQELLQNEVLSSQETLDQTYNSSLTALQGSTYFEEAEEIKSIVNQLKINLVLQILDESNPGYGTRAKLIKEKIDNILELELTVPYGTPAQIANSFEKIIDSSLEFKIQPLLQNYNDVKRRIDATYDSISHTIKRMNFDSADLEKYKTTVNEIAEANNLIGELTNEFLSIEDFDYSLIEPLNRQYGKMSHSYRSAFVYRVNNTATILITFMSLGIDLLIPLFVRFTTTASNNYTSNLRISHRFRSDKVRARN
;
A
#
# COMPACT_ATOMS: atom_id res chain seq x y z
N MET A 1 56.34 -35.07 2.41
CA MET A 1 56.02 -34.09 1.35
C MET A 1 54.55 -34.24 1.01
N TYR A 2 53.68 -33.52 1.72
CA TYR A 2 52.24 -33.55 1.46
C TYR A 2 51.95 -32.69 0.23
N ASN A 3 51.04 -33.16 -0.61
CA ASN A 3 50.92 -32.85 -2.02
C ASN A 3 50.44 -31.39 -2.27
N GLN A 4 51.39 -30.46 -2.36
CA GLN A 4 51.13 -29.04 -2.63
C GLN A 4 50.43 -28.83 -3.99
N ASN A 5 50.69 -29.71 -4.97
CA ASN A 5 50.10 -29.64 -6.31
C ASN A 5 48.59 -29.94 -6.29
N ASN A 6 48.11 -30.92 -5.51
CA ASN A 6 46.68 -31.25 -5.43
C ASN A 6 45.85 -30.13 -4.79
N THR A 7 46.41 -29.37 -3.85
CA THR A 7 45.68 -28.29 -3.16
C THR A 7 45.47 -27.05 -4.03
N VAL A 8 46.43 -26.72 -4.91
CA VAL A 8 46.35 -25.59 -5.83
C VAL A 8 45.32 -25.83 -6.91
N ASP A 9 45.22 -27.08 -7.37
CA ASP A 9 44.26 -27.49 -8.42
C ASP A 9 42.82 -27.51 -7.89
N LEU A 10 42.62 -27.99 -6.65
CA LEU A 10 41.33 -27.94 -5.98
C LEU A 10 40.85 -26.50 -5.75
N GLN A 11 41.71 -25.61 -5.22
CA GLN A 11 41.34 -24.21 -4.99
C GLN A 11 40.96 -23.46 -6.28
N PHE A 12 41.67 -23.75 -7.38
CA PHE A 12 41.33 -23.16 -8.67
C PHE A 12 40.00 -23.68 -9.21
N THR A 13 39.78 -25.00 -9.12
CA THR A 13 38.53 -25.62 -9.55
C THR A 13 37.34 -25.12 -8.75
N THR A 14 37.47 -25.03 -7.42
CA THR A 14 36.43 -24.44 -6.57
C THR A 14 36.17 -22.97 -6.92
N PHE A 15 37.22 -22.18 -7.18
CA PHE A 15 37.05 -20.80 -7.64
C PHE A 15 36.27 -20.72 -8.95
N LEU A 16 36.57 -21.57 -9.94
CA LEU A 16 35.85 -21.59 -11.22
C LEU A 16 34.37 -21.92 -11.04
N ILE A 17 34.08 -22.96 -10.25
CA ILE A 17 32.70 -23.40 -9.96
C ILE A 17 31.91 -22.28 -9.27
N LEU A 18 32.46 -21.70 -8.21
CA LEU A 18 31.81 -20.61 -7.48
C LEU A 18 31.61 -19.38 -8.37
N ASN A 19 32.59 -19.05 -9.21
CA ASN A 19 32.52 -17.88 -10.07
C ASN A 19 31.43 -18.04 -11.14
N ILE A 20 31.37 -19.20 -11.81
CA ILE A 20 30.29 -19.49 -12.76
C ILE A 20 28.94 -19.45 -12.04
N LEU A 21 28.80 -20.13 -10.90
CA LEU A 21 27.53 -20.22 -10.19
C LEU A 21 27.01 -18.85 -9.71
N PHE A 22 27.83 -18.10 -8.97
CA PHE A 22 27.40 -16.84 -8.37
C PHE A 22 27.26 -15.71 -9.40
N VAL A 23 28.16 -15.63 -10.40
CA VAL A 23 28.00 -14.64 -11.47
C VAL A 23 26.78 -14.94 -12.33
N SER A 24 26.48 -16.21 -12.64
CA SER A 24 25.26 -16.55 -13.37
C SER A 24 23.99 -16.21 -12.59
N ILE A 25 23.94 -16.52 -11.29
CA ILE A 25 22.81 -16.13 -10.43
C ILE A 25 22.66 -14.60 -10.43
N SER A 26 23.76 -13.88 -10.19
CA SER A 26 23.78 -12.43 -10.18
C SER A 26 23.30 -11.82 -11.50
N ALA A 27 23.75 -12.35 -12.64
CA ALA A 27 23.33 -11.90 -13.95
C ALA A 27 21.83 -12.10 -14.19
N ILE A 28 21.28 -13.27 -13.82
CA ILE A 28 19.84 -13.55 -13.95
C ILE A 28 19.03 -12.59 -13.08
N GLN A 29 19.44 -12.37 -11.84
CA GLN A 29 18.73 -11.48 -10.92
C GLN A 29 18.84 -10.01 -11.35
N THR A 30 20.02 -9.58 -11.82
CA THR A 30 20.23 -8.25 -12.40
C THR A 30 19.31 -8.04 -13.61
N PHE A 31 19.23 -9.03 -14.52
CA PHE A 31 18.30 -8.99 -15.65
C PHE A 31 16.85 -8.83 -15.20
N LEU A 32 16.38 -9.69 -14.29
CA LEU A 32 15.00 -9.63 -13.78
C LEU A 32 14.71 -8.29 -13.09
N GLY A 33 15.66 -7.76 -12.33
CA GLY A 33 15.56 -6.49 -11.62
C GLY A 33 15.44 -5.28 -12.54
N TYR A 34 16.11 -5.28 -13.69
CA TYR A 34 16.05 -4.16 -14.65
C TYR A 34 15.01 -4.35 -15.75
N ARG A 35 14.42 -5.53 -15.91
CA ARG A 35 13.53 -5.89 -17.03
C ARG A 35 12.40 -4.89 -17.26
N LEU A 36 11.74 -4.44 -16.18
CA LEU A 36 10.60 -3.50 -16.27
C LEU A 36 11.03 -2.05 -16.52
N MET A 37 12.29 -1.70 -16.26
CA MET A 37 12.82 -0.35 -16.45
C MET A 37 13.44 -0.16 -17.83
N LEU A 38 14.28 -1.12 -18.27
CA LEU A 38 15.04 -1.03 -19.51
C LEU A 38 14.40 -1.81 -20.66
N GLY A 39 13.39 -2.65 -20.38
CA GLY A 39 12.86 -3.62 -21.32
C GLY A 39 13.73 -4.89 -21.42
N THR A 40 13.16 -5.96 -21.97
CA THR A 40 13.78 -7.30 -21.97
C THR A 40 15.14 -7.32 -22.67
N THR A 41 15.26 -6.74 -23.86
CA THR A 41 16.50 -6.82 -24.64
C THR A 41 17.65 -6.04 -23.99
N ILE A 42 17.39 -4.79 -23.59
CA ILE A 42 18.42 -3.92 -23.01
C ILE A 42 18.84 -4.43 -21.63
N SER A 43 17.88 -4.87 -20.79
CA SER A 43 18.20 -5.46 -19.48
C SER A 43 19.07 -6.71 -19.59
N LEU A 44 18.85 -7.55 -20.61
CA LEU A 44 19.66 -8.75 -20.84
C LEU A 44 21.10 -8.39 -21.22
N VAL A 45 21.27 -7.48 -22.18
CA VAL A 45 22.60 -7.00 -22.61
C VAL A 45 23.32 -6.32 -21.44
N PHE A 46 22.61 -5.52 -20.67
CA PHE A 46 23.14 -4.85 -19.49
C PHE A 46 23.62 -5.84 -18.42
N ALA A 47 22.78 -6.81 -18.05
CA ALA A 47 23.16 -7.85 -17.09
C ALA A 47 24.34 -8.70 -17.57
N PHE A 48 24.40 -9.01 -18.87
CA PHE A 48 25.51 -9.74 -19.47
C PHE A 48 26.83 -8.95 -19.42
N ALA A 49 26.79 -7.63 -19.69
CA ALA A 49 27.95 -6.76 -19.57
C ALA A 49 28.49 -6.74 -18.14
N ILE A 50 27.60 -6.58 -17.14
CA ILE A 50 27.96 -6.64 -15.72
C ILE A 50 28.57 -8.01 -15.35
N ALA A 51 28.02 -9.11 -15.85
CA ALA A 51 28.54 -10.46 -15.62
C ALA A 51 29.97 -10.64 -16.17
N ILE A 52 30.24 -10.16 -17.38
CA ILE A 52 31.59 -10.18 -17.97
C ILE A 52 32.55 -9.35 -17.12
N MET A 53 32.13 -8.17 -16.65
CA MET A 53 32.94 -7.33 -15.77
C MET A 53 33.29 -8.05 -14.47
N PHE A 54 32.31 -8.71 -13.82
CA PHE A 54 32.58 -9.49 -12.61
C PHE A 54 33.52 -10.66 -12.87
N LEU A 55 33.34 -11.42 -13.95
CA LEU A 55 34.24 -12.50 -14.32
C LEU A 55 35.67 -11.97 -14.45
N PHE A 56 35.87 -10.94 -15.27
CA PHE A 56 37.18 -10.32 -15.49
C PHE A 56 37.82 -9.84 -14.17
N LEU A 57 37.06 -9.10 -13.35
CA LEU A 57 37.55 -8.58 -12.09
C LEU A 57 37.87 -9.69 -11.09
N ASN A 58 37.06 -10.75 -11.00
CA ASN A 58 37.32 -11.89 -10.12
C ASN A 58 38.61 -12.63 -10.51
N PHE A 59 38.86 -12.84 -11.81
CA PHE A 59 40.10 -13.44 -12.29
C PHE A 59 41.31 -12.56 -11.96
N ARG A 60 41.23 -11.26 -12.22
CA ARG A 60 42.30 -10.29 -11.92
C ARG A 60 42.55 -10.14 -10.42
N TYR A 61 41.50 -10.11 -9.61
CA TYR A 61 41.61 -10.06 -8.16
C TYR A 61 42.36 -11.28 -7.61
N ARG A 62 42.04 -12.47 -8.10
CA ARG A 62 42.73 -13.70 -7.73
C ARG A 62 44.20 -13.69 -8.14
N GLU A 63 44.51 -13.23 -9.34
CA GLU A 63 45.89 -13.13 -9.83
C GLU A 63 46.75 -12.22 -8.95
N LEU A 64 46.27 -11.00 -8.68
CA LEU A 64 46.97 -10.03 -7.83
C LEU A 64 47.11 -10.54 -6.38
N SER A 65 46.06 -11.16 -5.85
CA SER A 65 46.08 -11.74 -4.49
C SER A 65 47.11 -12.86 -4.36
N LYS A 66 47.29 -13.69 -5.40
CA LYS A 66 48.33 -14.73 -5.42
C LYS A 66 49.75 -14.14 -5.47
N ARG A 67 49.92 -12.99 -6.13
CA ARG A 67 51.21 -12.30 -6.24
C ARG A 67 51.54 -11.43 -5.03
N ASN A 68 50.63 -11.33 -4.05
CA ASN A 68 50.72 -10.39 -2.92
C ASN A 68 50.83 -8.91 -3.37
N GLU A 69 50.27 -8.59 -4.54
CA GLU A 69 50.20 -7.22 -5.03
C GLU A 69 48.99 -6.48 -4.42
N SER A 70 49.02 -5.15 -4.46
CA SER A 70 47.93 -4.34 -3.92
C SER A 70 46.65 -4.55 -4.73
N THR A 71 45.59 -5.01 -4.08
CA THR A 71 44.26 -5.20 -4.68
C THR A 71 43.32 -4.00 -4.49
N ARG A 72 43.76 -2.96 -3.79
CA ARG A 72 42.90 -1.81 -3.39
C ARG A 72 42.28 -1.10 -4.59
N GLY A 73 43.06 -0.82 -5.63
CA GLY A 73 42.55 -0.16 -6.84
C GLY A 73 41.53 -1.02 -7.58
N LEU A 74 41.72 -2.35 -7.60
CA LEU A 74 40.79 -3.27 -8.24
C LEU A 74 39.49 -3.40 -7.45
N LEU A 75 39.53 -3.35 -6.11
CA LEU A 75 38.32 -3.29 -5.27
C LEU A 75 37.52 -2.01 -5.49
N PHE A 76 38.19 -0.88 -5.75
CA PHE A 76 37.48 0.36 -6.10
C PHE A 76 36.74 0.23 -7.43
N ILE A 77 37.38 -0.33 -8.46
CA ILE A 77 36.73 -0.63 -9.75
C ILE A 77 35.60 -1.64 -9.57
N TYR A 78 35.74 -2.61 -8.65
CA TYR A 78 34.71 -3.59 -8.31
C TYR A 78 33.40 -2.97 -7.82
N LEU A 79 33.45 -1.79 -7.19
CA LEU A 79 32.25 -1.08 -6.73
C LEU A 79 31.31 -0.73 -7.89
N LEU A 80 31.84 -0.50 -9.09
CA LEU A 80 31.03 -0.08 -10.23
C LEU A 80 30.02 -1.17 -10.66
N PRO A 81 30.44 -2.39 -11.06
CA PRO A 81 29.48 -3.45 -11.35
C PRO A 81 28.70 -3.90 -10.10
N LEU A 82 29.27 -3.78 -8.90
CA LEU A 82 28.59 -4.09 -7.63
C LEU A 82 27.37 -3.19 -7.40
N ILE A 83 27.46 -1.88 -7.62
CA ILE A 83 26.32 -0.97 -7.40
C ILE A 83 25.17 -1.30 -8.35
N PHE A 84 25.46 -1.53 -9.63
CA PHE A 84 24.44 -1.87 -10.62
C PHE A 84 23.84 -3.25 -10.36
N SER A 85 24.66 -4.24 -10.06
CA SER A 85 24.18 -5.58 -9.77
C SER A 85 23.39 -5.64 -8.48
N PHE A 86 23.85 -4.98 -7.41
CA PHE A 86 23.09 -4.79 -6.18
C PHE A 86 21.72 -4.16 -6.48
N GLY A 87 21.72 -3.13 -7.33
CA GLY A 87 20.54 -2.49 -7.88
C GLY A 87 19.46 -3.48 -8.32
N GLY A 88 19.81 -4.27 -9.34
CA GLY A 88 18.93 -5.26 -9.95
C GLY A 88 18.62 -6.44 -9.03
N ASN A 89 19.63 -7.00 -8.36
CA ASN A 89 19.49 -8.13 -7.44
C ASN A 89 18.51 -7.79 -6.31
N PHE A 90 18.65 -6.62 -5.69
CA PHE A 90 17.74 -6.14 -4.66
C PHE A 90 16.32 -6.02 -5.19
N ASN A 91 16.12 -5.36 -6.34
CA ASN A 91 14.77 -5.23 -6.91
C ASN A 91 14.13 -6.60 -7.17
N ALA A 92 14.87 -7.52 -7.78
CA ALA A 92 14.37 -8.85 -8.13
C ALA A 92 13.97 -9.67 -6.88
N PHE A 93 14.85 -9.74 -5.88
CA PHE A 93 14.55 -10.47 -4.64
C PHE A 93 13.45 -9.78 -3.83
N TYR A 94 13.55 -8.47 -3.64
CA TYR A 94 12.58 -7.71 -2.87
C TYR A 94 11.18 -7.90 -3.44
N MET A 95 11.02 -7.71 -4.74
CA MET A 95 9.73 -7.91 -5.38
C MET A 95 9.28 -9.36 -5.27
N LYS A 96 10.15 -10.35 -5.48
CA LYS A 96 9.76 -11.77 -5.37
C LYS A 96 9.24 -12.16 -3.99
N TYR A 97 9.86 -11.67 -2.90
CA TYR A 97 9.51 -12.08 -1.54
C TYR A 97 8.47 -11.17 -0.87
N MET A 98 8.49 -9.87 -1.18
CA MET A 98 7.59 -8.89 -0.57
C MET A 98 6.29 -8.68 -1.34
N SER A 99 6.13 -9.38 -2.47
CA SER A 99 5.02 -9.18 -3.38
C SER A 99 3.65 -9.17 -2.68
N GLN A 100 3.35 -10.24 -1.94
CA GLN A 100 2.06 -10.41 -1.28
C GLN A 100 1.84 -9.35 -0.20
N GLU A 101 2.83 -9.13 0.66
CA GLU A 101 2.74 -8.16 1.76
C GLU A 101 2.55 -6.73 1.25
N LEU A 102 3.22 -6.36 0.14
CA LEU A 102 3.02 -5.05 -0.50
C LEU A 102 1.58 -4.86 -0.99
N LEU A 103 1.03 -5.87 -1.68
CA LEU A 103 -0.34 -5.80 -2.20
C LEU A 103 -1.39 -5.85 -1.09
N GLN A 104 -1.16 -6.64 -0.04
CA GLN A 104 -2.02 -6.67 1.14
C GLN A 104 -2.07 -5.30 1.81
N ASN A 105 -0.91 -4.66 2.02
CA ASN A 105 -0.85 -3.32 2.61
C ASN A 105 -1.52 -2.28 1.69
N GLU A 106 -1.40 -2.43 0.36
CA GLU A 106 -2.09 -1.58 -0.60
C GLU A 106 -3.62 -1.73 -0.51
N VAL A 107 -4.13 -2.96 -0.38
CA VAL A 107 -5.58 -3.20 -0.13
C VAL A 107 -6.02 -2.54 1.17
N LEU A 108 -5.29 -2.75 2.27
CA LEU A 108 -5.67 -2.20 3.58
C LEU A 108 -5.63 -0.68 3.61
N SER A 109 -4.59 -0.07 3.04
CA SER A 109 -4.48 1.38 2.93
C SER A 109 -5.55 1.96 2.01
N SER A 110 -5.89 1.28 0.90
CA SER A 110 -6.96 1.74 0.00
C SER A 110 -8.33 1.61 0.66
N GLN A 111 -8.55 0.57 1.46
CA GLN A 111 -9.76 0.42 2.25
C GLN A 111 -9.91 1.56 3.26
N GLU A 112 -8.83 1.93 3.96
CA GLU A 112 -8.87 3.06 4.89
C GLU A 112 -9.27 4.36 4.19
N THR A 113 -8.71 4.63 3.01
CA THR A 113 -9.10 5.80 2.19
C THR A 113 -10.57 5.72 1.76
N LEU A 114 -11.06 4.55 1.34
CA LEU A 114 -12.46 4.35 0.99
C LEU A 114 -13.39 4.62 2.18
N ASP A 115 -13.06 4.11 3.36
CA ASP A 115 -13.83 4.33 4.59
C ASP A 115 -13.88 5.83 4.94
N GLN A 116 -12.76 6.55 4.77
CA GLN A 116 -12.71 8.00 4.96
C GLN A 116 -13.60 8.74 3.95
N THR A 117 -13.48 8.45 2.65
CA THR A 117 -14.31 9.06 1.60
C THR A 117 -15.78 8.80 1.85
N TYR A 118 -16.16 7.56 2.19
CA TYR A 118 -17.55 7.20 2.52
C TYR A 118 -18.11 8.04 3.68
N ASN A 119 -17.39 8.10 4.81
CA ASN A 119 -17.85 8.85 5.98
C ASN A 119 -17.92 10.37 5.71
N SER A 120 -16.94 10.91 4.98
CA SER A 120 -16.93 12.31 4.56
C SER A 120 -18.10 12.60 3.62
N SER A 121 -18.39 11.71 2.67
CA SER A 121 -19.53 11.84 1.75
C SER A 121 -20.85 11.85 2.50
N LEU A 122 -21.06 10.94 3.46
CA LEU A 122 -22.28 10.95 4.27
C LEU A 122 -22.44 12.25 5.06
N THR A 123 -21.35 12.75 5.64
CA THR A 123 -21.35 14.01 6.40
C THR A 123 -21.69 15.19 5.49
N ALA A 124 -21.10 15.24 4.29
CA ALA A 124 -21.33 16.31 3.33
C ALA A 124 -22.76 16.27 2.76
N LEU A 125 -23.31 15.08 2.50
CA LEU A 125 -24.71 14.91 2.09
C LEU A 125 -25.68 15.40 3.19
N GLN A 126 -25.40 15.09 4.45
CA GLN A 126 -26.20 15.55 5.59
C GLN A 126 -26.10 17.06 5.82
N GLY A 127 -24.95 17.67 5.52
CA GLY A 127 -24.77 19.13 5.54
C GLY A 127 -25.26 19.84 4.28
N SER A 128 -25.93 19.14 3.35
CA SER A 128 -26.47 19.79 2.16
C SER A 128 -27.69 20.65 2.50
N THR A 129 -27.83 21.78 1.80
CA THR A 129 -28.94 22.73 2.01
C THR A 129 -30.31 22.05 1.96
N TYR A 130 -30.50 21.10 1.05
CA TYR A 130 -31.76 20.35 0.90
C TYR A 130 -32.08 19.48 2.13
N PHE A 131 -31.06 18.85 2.72
CA PHE A 131 -31.24 18.02 3.90
C PHE A 131 -31.48 18.89 5.15
N GLU A 132 -30.72 19.99 5.29
CA GLU A 132 -30.90 20.95 6.39
C GLU A 132 -32.30 21.57 6.36
N GLU A 133 -32.77 22.01 5.19
CA GLU A 133 -34.12 22.56 5.01
C GLU A 133 -35.21 21.54 5.38
N ALA A 134 -35.06 20.28 4.93
CA ALA A 134 -35.99 19.20 5.27
C ALA A 134 -36.05 18.93 6.78
N GLU A 135 -34.91 18.89 7.47
CA GLU A 135 -34.86 18.69 8.92
C GLU A 135 -35.36 19.93 9.70
N GLU A 136 -35.14 21.14 9.22
CA GLU A 136 -35.71 22.36 9.81
C GLU A 136 -37.24 22.35 9.73
N ILE A 137 -37.81 22.11 8.54
CA ILE A 137 -39.26 22.00 8.34
C ILE A 137 -39.84 20.92 9.27
N LYS A 138 -39.22 19.75 9.31
CA LYS A 138 -39.63 18.63 10.17
C LYS A 138 -39.61 18.98 11.64
N SER A 139 -38.55 19.66 12.11
CA SER A 139 -38.41 20.07 13.51
C SER A 139 -39.52 21.06 13.91
N ILE A 140 -39.70 22.12 13.12
CA ILE A 140 -40.68 23.17 13.40
C ILE A 140 -42.11 22.60 13.35
N VAL A 141 -42.44 21.80 12.32
CA VAL A 141 -43.78 21.21 12.17
C VAL A 141 -44.07 20.23 13.30
N ASN A 142 -43.10 19.40 13.73
CA ASN A 142 -43.30 18.49 14.87
C ASN A 142 -43.53 19.24 16.18
N GLN A 143 -42.81 20.33 16.43
CA GLN A 143 -43.03 21.18 17.61
C GLN A 143 -44.43 21.81 17.59
N LEU A 144 -44.86 22.35 16.44
CA LEU A 144 -46.19 22.93 16.29
C LEU A 144 -47.29 21.87 16.40
N LYS A 145 -47.08 20.66 15.88
CA LYS A 145 -47.99 19.51 16.03
C LYS A 145 -48.22 19.17 17.50
N ILE A 146 -47.15 19.04 18.29
CA ILE A 146 -47.24 18.79 19.74
C ILE A 146 -48.05 19.89 20.42
N ASN A 147 -47.75 21.16 20.12
CA ASN A 147 -48.48 22.29 20.68
C ASN A 147 -49.96 22.30 20.29
N LEU A 148 -50.28 21.91 19.05
CA LEU A 148 -51.65 21.79 18.57
C LEU A 148 -52.42 20.71 19.34
N VAL A 149 -51.82 19.53 19.50
CA VAL A 149 -52.40 18.41 20.24
C VAL A 149 -52.65 18.80 21.70
N LEU A 150 -51.67 19.39 22.37
CA LEU A 150 -51.82 19.87 23.75
C LEU A 150 -52.94 20.90 23.88
N GLN A 151 -53.06 21.83 22.93
CA GLN A 151 -54.10 22.86 22.95
C GLN A 151 -55.50 22.29 22.70
N ILE A 152 -55.63 21.22 21.90
CA ILE A 152 -56.92 20.55 21.66
C ILE A 152 -57.36 19.74 22.88
N LEU A 153 -56.41 19.14 23.60
CA LEU A 153 -56.64 18.28 24.76
C LEU A 153 -56.70 19.04 26.10
N ASP A 154 -56.54 20.36 26.09
CA ASP A 154 -56.60 21.21 27.30
C ASP A 154 -57.90 20.95 28.09
N GLU A 155 -57.77 20.43 29.32
CA GLU A 155 -58.90 20.08 30.18
C GLU A 155 -59.78 21.29 30.52
N SER A 156 -59.19 22.50 30.56
CA SER A 156 -59.93 23.72 30.86
C SER A 156 -60.69 24.28 29.66
N ASN A 157 -60.24 23.97 28.44
CA ASN A 157 -60.84 24.45 27.19
C ASN A 157 -60.74 23.40 26.07
N PRO A 158 -61.45 22.26 26.21
CA PRO A 158 -61.26 21.14 25.29
C PRO A 158 -61.82 21.43 23.89
N GLY A 159 -61.08 21.03 22.87
CA GLY A 159 -61.50 21.10 21.46
C GLY A 159 -60.73 22.10 20.59
N TYR A 160 -61.20 22.28 19.36
CA TYR A 160 -60.53 23.07 18.33
C TYR A 160 -60.88 24.57 18.39
N GLY A 161 -60.37 25.24 19.42
CA GLY A 161 -60.59 26.67 19.68
C GLY A 161 -59.66 27.61 18.89
N THR A 162 -59.77 28.92 19.15
CA THR A 162 -59.02 29.98 18.44
C THR A 162 -57.50 29.78 18.47
N ARG A 163 -56.93 29.31 19.59
CA ARG A 163 -55.49 29.04 19.70
C ARG A 163 -55.05 27.87 18.81
N ALA A 164 -55.84 26.80 18.79
CA ALA A 164 -55.57 25.66 17.91
C ALA A 164 -55.64 26.06 16.44
N LYS A 165 -56.58 26.94 16.06
CA LYS A 165 -56.67 27.52 14.72
C LYS A 165 -55.40 28.28 14.31
N LEU A 166 -54.86 29.11 15.20
CA LEU A 166 -53.62 29.86 14.93
C LEU A 166 -52.40 28.94 14.78
N ILE A 167 -52.33 27.85 15.56
CA ILE A 167 -51.23 26.87 15.43
C ILE A 167 -51.37 26.12 14.10
N LYS A 168 -52.58 25.68 13.74
CA LYS A 168 -52.84 25.04 12.43
C LYS A 168 -52.45 25.97 11.28
N GLU A 169 -52.85 27.23 11.30
CA GLU A 169 -52.51 28.20 10.25
C GLU A 169 -50.99 28.33 10.05
N LYS A 170 -50.20 28.31 11.14
CA LYS A 170 -48.74 28.27 11.04
C LYS A 170 -48.22 27.00 10.37
N ILE A 171 -48.81 25.84 10.68
CA ILE A 171 -48.46 24.57 10.04
C ILE A 171 -48.84 24.60 8.57
N ASP A 172 -50.05 25.08 8.24
CA ASP A 172 -50.52 25.22 6.85
C ASP A 172 -49.56 26.09 6.03
N ASN A 173 -49.10 27.20 6.59
CA ASN A 173 -48.15 28.11 5.93
C ASN A 173 -46.78 27.46 5.67
N ILE A 174 -46.25 26.68 6.62
CA ILE A 174 -44.96 25.99 6.45
C ILE A 174 -45.07 24.84 5.44
N LEU A 175 -46.18 24.10 5.49
CA LEU A 175 -46.44 22.98 4.58
C LEU A 175 -46.94 23.44 3.20
N GLU A 176 -47.33 24.71 3.07
CA GLU A 176 -47.99 25.31 1.89
C GLU A 176 -49.26 24.54 1.47
N LEU A 177 -49.99 24.02 2.46
CA LEU A 177 -51.16 23.17 2.27
C LEU A 177 -52.25 23.55 3.28
N GLU A 178 -53.49 23.65 2.82
CA GLU A 178 -54.63 23.84 3.72
C GLU A 178 -55.04 22.50 4.33
N LEU A 179 -54.69 22.24 5.59
CA LEU A 179 -55.03 20.97 6.26
C LEU A 179 -56.54 20.88 6.53
N THR A 180 -57.15 19.73 6.24
CA THR A 180 -58.57 19.50 6.54
C THR A 180 -58.82 19.47 8.05
N VAL A 181 -59.82 20.20 8.53
CA VAL A 181 -60.22 20.17 9.94
C VAL A 181 -61.04 18.89 10.22
N PRO A 182 -60.57 18.00 11.11
CA PRO A 182 -61.29 16.78 11.45
C PRO A 182 -62.46 17.05 12.42
N TYR A 183 -63.46 16.18 12.39
CA TYR A 183 -64.63 16.21 13.27
C TYR A 183 -64.55 15.09 14.31
N GLY A 184 -65.09 15.32 15.51
CA GLY A 184 -65.19 14.30 16.56
C GLY A 184 -64.99 14.86 17.97
N THR A 185 -64.70 13.98 18.92
CA THR A 185 -64.28 14.37 20.26
C THR A 185 -62.89 15.03 20.22
N PRO A 186 -62.50 15.85 21.21
CA PRO A 186 -61.18 16.46 21.25
C PRO A 186 -60.03 15.45 21.03
N ALA A 187 -60.12 14.26 21.62
CA ALA A 187 -59.15 13.18 21.41
C ALA A 187 -59.12 12.65 19.97
N GLN A 188 -60.28 12.51 19.32
CA GLN A 188 -60.36 12.11 17.92
C GLN A 188 -59.80 13.19 16.98
N ILE A 189 -60.07 14.45 17.28
CA ILE A 189 -59.56 15.60 16.52
C ILE A 189 -58.03 15.66 16.63
N ALA A 190 -57.48 15.55 17.83
CA ALA A 190 -56.04 15.57 18.07
C ALA A 190 -55.31 14.45 17.30
N ASN A 191 -55.78 13.19 17.44
CA ASN A 191 -55.20 12.04 16.74
C ASN A 191 -55.33 12.18 15.20
N SER A 192 -56.45 12.72 14.72
CA SER A 192 -56.62 12.96 13.28
C SER A 192 -55.66 14.03 12.77
N PHE A 193 -55.46 15.12 13.52
CA PHE A 193 -54.46 16.14 13.15
C PHE A 193 -53.05 15.59 13.14
N GLU A 194 -52.65 14.77 14.11
CA GLU A 194 -51.32 14.13 14.07
C GLU A 194 -51.09 13.38 12.76
N LYS A 195 -52.03 12.52 12.36
CA LYS A 195 -51.93 11.74 11.13
C LYS A 195 -51.93 12.60 9.87
N ILE A 196 -52.79 13.61 9.82
CA ILE A 196 -52.89 14.52 8.67
C ILE A 196 -51.58 15.31 8.54
N ILE A 197 -51.08 15.88 9.64
CA ILE A 197 -49.83 16.64 9.65
C ILE A 197 -48.66 15.75 9.27
N ASP A 198 -48.56 14.54 9.82
CA ASP A 198 -47.48 13.61 9.48
C ASP A 198 -47.49 13.23 7.99
N SER A 199 -48.68 12.99 7.43
CA SER A 199 -48.83 12.68 6.00
C SER A 199 -48.48 13.87 5.10
N SER A 200 -48.91 15.08 5.48
CA SER A 200 -48.61 16.31 4.73
C SER A 200 -47.15 16.74 4.85
N LEU A 201 -46.54 16.52 6.02
CA LEU A 201 -45.11 16.74 6.25
C LEU A 201 -44.28 15.82 5.36
N GLU A 202 -44.61 14.53 5.32
CA GLU A 202 -43.94 13.56 4.45
C GLU A 202 -44.07 13.97 2.98
N PHE A 203 -45.27 14.41 2.55
CA PHE A 203 -45.49 14.89 1.18
C PHE A 203 -44.62 16.10 0.81
N LYS A 204 -44.42 17.05 1.74
CA LYS A 204 -43.58 18.23 1.52
C LYS A 204 -42.09 17.90 1.50
N ILE A 205 -41.64 16.99 2.38
CA ILE A 205 -40.22 16.64 2.56
C ILE A 205 -39.72 15.66 1.49
N GLN A 206 -40.54 14.70 1.08
CA GLN A 206 -40.17 13.67 0.10
C GLN A 206 -39.47 14.22 -1.15
N PRO A 207 -40.01 15.22 -1.88
CA PRO A 207 -39.33 15.75 -3.06
C PRO A 207 -38.00 16.43 -2.76
N LEU A 208 -37.83 17.03 -1.57
CA LEU A 208 -36.56 17.64 -1.14
C LEU A 208 -35.49 16.56 -0.88
N LEU A 209 -35.90 15.45 -0.27
CA LEU A 209 -35.00 14.34 0.09
C LEU A 209 -34.85 13.27 -1.00
N GLN A 210 -35.62 13.32 -2.09
CA GLN A 210 -35.60 12.29 -3.12
C GLN A 210 -34.19 12.11 -3.71
N ASN A 211 -33.58 13.21 -4.17
CA ASN A 211 -32.22 13.19 -4.73
C ASN A 211 -31.19 12.77 -3.68
N TYR A 212 -31.31 13.24 -2.44
CA TYR A 212 -30.44 12.85 -1.33
C TYR A 212 -30.51 11.35 -1.07
N ASN A 213 -31.72 10.78 -0.97
CA ASN A 213 -31.94 9.36 -0.69
C ASN A 213 -31.43 8.48 -1.84
N ASP A 214 -31.58 8.93 -3.09
CA ASP A 214 -31.07 8.23 -4.26
C ASP A 214 -29.54 8.19 -4.30
N VAL A 215 -28.88 9.31 -4.06
CA VAL A 215 -27.41 9.40 -4.01
C VAL A 215 -26.86 8.61 -2.83
N LYS A 216 -27.43 8.80 -1.63
CA LYS A 216 -27.03 8.06 -0.43
C LYS A 216 -27.14 6.55 -0.64
N ARG A 217 -28.25 6.07 -1.21
CA ARG A 217 -28.46 4.64 -1.50
C ARG A 217 -27.41 4.09 -2.47
N ARG A 218 -27.02 4.86 -3.49
CA ARG A 218 -25.96 4.45 -4.44
C ARG A 218 -24.60 4.36 -3.73
N ILE A 219 -24.27 5.35 -2.90
CA ILE A 219 -23.03 5.36 -2.10
C ILE A 219 -22.99 4.16 -1.15
N ASP A 220 -24.06 3.93 -0.39
CA ASP A 220 -24.18 2.80 0.54
C ASP A 220 -24.01 1.46 -0.20
N ALA A 221 -24.71 1.28 -1.34
CA ALA A 221 -24.61 0.05 -2.12
C ALA A 221 -23.20 -0.19 -2.70
N THR A 222 -22.54 0.86 -3.19
CA THR A 222 -21.16 0.78 -3.70
C THR A 222 -20.18 0.43 -2.58
N TYR A 223 -20.29 1.10 -1.43
CA TYR A 223 -19.43 0.83 -0.27
C TYR A 223 -19.63 -0.58 0.27
N ASP A 224 -20.88 -1.01 0.48
CA ASP A 224 -21.19 -2.33 1.02
C ASP A 224 -20.71 -3.46 0.11
N SER A 225 -20.87 -3.31 -1.21
CA SER A 225 -20.38 -4.28 -2.21
C SER A 225 -18.87 -4.53 -2.04
N ILE A 226 -18.08 -3.45 -1.95
CA ILE A 226 -16.62 -3.55 -1.79
C ILE A 226 -16.22 -4.02 -0.39
N SER A 227 -16.86 -3.50 0.67
CA SER A 227 -16.61 -3.92 2.04
C SER A 227 -16.83 -5.43 2.21
N HIS A 228 -17.88 -5.98 1.56
CA HIS A 228 -18.12 -7.42 1.53
C HIS A 228 -17.03 -8.19 0.77
N THR A 229 -16.56 -7.67 -0.37
CA THR A 229 -15.45 -8.29 -1.14
C THR A 229 -14.18 -8.36 -0.30
N ILE A 230 -13.83 -7.29 0.41
CA ILE A 230 -12.64 -7.23 1.28
C ILE A 230 -12.80 -8.18 2.47
N LYS A 231 -13.95 -8.20 3.14
CA LYS A 231 -14.21 -9.12 4.28
C LYS A 231 -14.12 -10.59 3.90
N ARG A 232 -14.43 -10.93 2.64
CA ARG A 232 -14.33 -12.30 2.09
C ARG A 232 -12.95 -12.60 1.51
N MET A 233 -12.05 -11.63 1.49
CA MET A 233 -10.68 -11.84 1.07
C MET A 233 -9.94 -12.67 2.14
N ASN A 234 -9.37 -13.79 1.71
CA ASN A 234 -8.45 -14.52 2.55
C ASN A 234 -7.06 -13.92 2.37
N PHE A 235 -6.62 -13.12 3.34
CA PHE A 235 -5.31 -12.45 3.29
C PHE A 235 -4.12 -13.42 3.37
N ASP A 236 -4.38 -14.70 3.67
CA ASP A 236 -3.36 -15.75 3.64
C ASP A 236 -3.24 -16.42 2.26
N SER A 237 -4.08 -16.06 1.28
CA SER A 237 -3.97 -16.62 -0.06
C SER A 237 -2.80 -16.00 -0.84
N ALA A 238 -2.07 -16.84 -1.59
CA ALA A 238 -0.98 -16.41 -2.47
C ALA A 238 -1.47 -15.86 -3.82
N ASP A 239 -2.76 -15.50 -3.95
CA ASP A 239 -3.38 -15.09 -5.20
C ASP A 239 -3.17 -13.58 -5.44
N LEU A 240 -2.00 -13.24 -5.98
CA LEU A 240 -1.59 -11.85 -6.25
C LEU A 240 -2.53 -11.12 -7.22
N GLU A 241 -3.17 -11.83 -8.16
CA GLU A 241 -4.10 -11.21 -9.10
C GLU A 241 -5.38 -10.78 -8.40
N LYS A 242 -5.87 -11.59 -7.44
CA LYS A 242 -7.02 -11.20 -6.61
C LYS A 242 -6.76 -9.89 -5.86
N TYR A 243 -5.59 -9.72 -5.26
CA TYR A 243 -5.25 -8.44 -4.59
C TYR A 243 -5.27 -7.26 -5.56
N LYS A 244 -4.64 -7.39 -6.74
CA LYS A 244 -4.58 -6.31 -7.72
C LYS A 244 -5.96 -5.89 -8.20
N THR A 245 -6.84 -6.88 -8.47
CA THR A 245 -8.22 -6.63 -8.87
C THR A 245 -8.97 -5.90 -7.76
N THR A 246 -8.87 -6.35 -6.51
CA THR A 246 -9.53 -5.70 -5.39
C THR A 246 -9.03 -4.27 -5.15
N VAL A 247 -7.72 -3.98 -5.30
CA VAL A 247 -7.23 -2.60 -5.23
C VAL A 247 -7.89 -1.71 -6.31
N ASN A 248 -8.02 -2.22 -7.55
CA ASN A 248 -8.69 -1.46 -8.61
C ASN A 248 -10.18 -1.24 -8.30
N GLU A 249 -10.87 -2.27 -7.82
CA GLU A 249 -12.28 -2.19 -7.43
C GLU A 249 -12.49 -1.17 -6.29
N ILE A 250 -11.59 -1.14 -5.30
CA ILE A 250 -11.61 -0.14 -4.22
C ILE A 250 -11.40 1.27 -4.79
N ALA A 251 -10.41 1.44 -5.68
CA ALA A 251 -10.13 2.73 -6.29
C ALA A 251 -11.31 3.25 -7.13
N GLU A 252 -11.92 2.40 -7.94
CA GLU A 252 -13.11 2.73 -8.72
C GLU A 252 -14.29 3.09 -7.83
N ALA A 253 -14.53 2.35 -6.75
CA ALA A 253 -15.59 2.64 -5.80
C ALA A 253 -15.37 3.96 -5.04
N ASN A 254 -14.14 4.21 -4.56
CA ASN A 254 -13.78 5.45 -3.90
C ASN A 254 -14.02 6.66 -4.81
N ASN A 255 -13.56 6.56 -6.06
CA ASN A 255 -13.70 7.64 -7.02
C ASN A 255 -15.16 7.86 -7.40
N LEU A 256 -15.94 6.80 -7.59
CA LEU A 256 -17.38 6.89 -7.84
C LEU A 256 -18.13 7.54 -6.66
N ILE A 257 -17.82 7.19 -5.42
CA ILE A 257 -18.44 7.82 -4.24
C ILE A 257 -18.12 9.31 -4.20
N GLY A 258 -16.86 9.68 -4.44
CA GLY A 258 -16.44 11.08 -4.53
C GLY A 258 -17.14 11.85 -5.65
N GLU A 259 -17.24 11.28 -6.84
CA GLU A 259 -17.95 11.85 -7.99
C GLU A 259 -19.44 12.05 -7.72
N LEU A 260 -20.12 11.05 -7.15
CA LEU A 260 -21.54 11.15 -6.80
C LEU A 260 -21.81 12.24 -5.77
N THR A 261 -20.89 12.40 -4.82
CA THR A 261 -21.00 13.43 -3.78
C THR A 261 -20.81 14.82 -4.38
N ASN A 262 -19.77 15.00 -5.21
CA ASN A 262 -19.52 16.26 -5.92
C ASN A 262 -20.66 16.65 -6.87
N GLU A 263 -21.18 15.70 -7.65
CA GLU A 263 -22.32 15.92 -8.54
C GLU A 263 -23.55 16.38 -7.76
N PHE A 264 -23.83 15.75 -6.61
CA PHE A 264 -24.97 16.13 -5.77
C PHE A 264 -24.80 17.51 -5.15
N LEU A 265 -23.62 17.82 -4.61
CA LEU A 265 -23.37 19.09 -3.92
C LEU A 265 -23.30 20.27 -4.91
N SER A 266 -22.98 20.03 -6.19
CA SER A 266 -22.77 21.08 -7.20
C SER A 266 -21.73 22.13 -6.78
N ILE A 267 -20.85 21.76 -5.84
CA ILE A 267 -19.74 22.57 -5.33
C ILE A 267 -18.47 21.78 -5.66
N GLU A 268 -17.46 22.42 -6.25
CA GLU A 268 -16.14 21.83 -6.53
C GLU A 268 -15.32 21.48 -5.26
N ASP A 269 -15.90 21.62 -4.06
CA ASP A 269 -15.16 21.62 -2.78
C ASP A 269 -15.30 20.32 -1.97
N PHE A 270 -15.97 19.27 -2.46
CA PHE A 270 -15.83 17.96 -1.81
C PHE A 270 -14.48 17.35 -2.20
N ASP A 271 -13.47 17.69 -1.40
CA ASP A 271 -12.12 17.14 -1.51
C ASP A 271 -12.12 15.69 -1.05
N TYR A 272 -11.75 14.78 -1.95
CA TYR A 272 -11.53 13.38 -1.64
C TYR A 272 -10.23 12.90 -2.26
N SER A 273 -9.56 11.98 -1.57
CA SER A 273 -8.31 11.43 -2.05
C SER A 273 -8.57 10.45 -3.18
N LEU A 274 -8.13 10.80 -4.38
CA LEU A 274 -8.08 9.88 -5.52
C LEU A 274 -7.13 8.72 -5.20
N ILE A 275 -7.62 7.50 -5.31
CA ILE A 275 -6.78 6.31 -5.19
C ILE A 275 -6.23 6.00 -6.58
N GLU A 276 -4.91 6.18 -6.76
CA GLU A 276 -4.19 5.66 -7.92
C GLU A 276 -3.57 4.31 -7.58
N PRO A 277 -4.03 3.19 -8.18
CA PRO A 277 -3.46 1.88 -7.92
C PRO A 277 -1.95 1.84 -8.22
N LEU A 278 -1.15 1.54 -7.19
CA LEU A 278 0.30 1.35 -7.28
C LEU A 278 0.66 0.00 -7.92
N ASN A 279 -0.31 -0.90 -8.08
CA ASN A 279 -0.16 -2.15 -8.81
C ASN A 279 0.48 -2.01 -10.21
N ARG A 280 0.32 -0.86 -10.91
CA ARG A 280 0.99 -0.56 -12.20
C ARG A 280 2.48 -0.24 -12.07
N GLN A 281 2.93 0.11 -10.88
CA GLN A 281 4.34 0.36 -10.56
C GLN A 281 5.03 -0.87 -9.98
N TYR A 282 4.28 -1.95 -9.76
CA TYR A 282 4.77 -3.16 -9.18
C TYR A 282 5.86 -3.81 -10.03
N GLY A 283 6.99 -4.15 -9.40
CA GLY A 283 8.16 -4.68 -10.07
C GLY A 283 9.13 -3.61 -10.58
N LYS A 284 8.73 -2.32 -10.59
CA LYS A 284 9.65 -1.23 -10.90
C LYS A 284 10.61 -1.01 -9.73
N MET A 285 11.85 -0.70 -10.07
CA MET A 285 12.91 -0.45 -9.09
C MET A 285 12.59 0.73 -8.17
N SER A 286 11.94 1.79 -8.66
CA SER A 286 11.50 2.90 -7.81
C SER A 286 10.55 2.45 -6.70
N HIS A 287 9.61 1.55 -7.02
CA HIS A 287 8.65 1.02 -6.06
C HIS A 287 9.33 0.16 -5.00
N SER A 288 10.16 -0.81 -5.38
CA SER A 288 10.85 -1.68 -4.42
C SER A 288 11.73 -0.90 -3.44
N TYR A 289 12.51 0.07 -3.93
CA TYR A 289 13.39 0.87 -3.09
C TYR A 289 12.61 1.81 -2.16
N ARG A 290 11.54 2.45 -2.66
CA ARG A 290 10.69 3.31 -1.83
C ARG A 290 10.00 2.49 -0.74
N SER A 291 9.45 1.33 -1.10
CA SER A 291 8.79 0.44 -0.13
C SER A 291 9.76 -0.12 0.91
N ALA A 292 10.99 -0.45 0.51
CA ALA A 292 12.01 -0.99 1.41
C ALA A 292 12.59 0.07 2.36
N PHE A 293 13.03 1.21 1.83
CA PHE A 293 13.86 2.16 2.59
C PHE A 293 13.11 3.40 3.07
N VAL A 294 12.04 3.80 2.38
CA VAL A 294 11.25 4.99 2.73
C VAL A 294 10.04 4.58 3.57
N TYR A 295 9.18 3.73 3.02
CA TYR A 295 7.96 3.27 3.71
C TYR A 295 8.23 2.19 4.74
N ARG A 296 9.38 1.49 4.63
CA ARG A 296 9.83 0.49 5.59
C ARG A 296 8.77 -0.59 5.87
N VAL A 297 8.14 -1.06 4.79
CA VAL A 297 7.05 -2.06 4.86
C VAL A 297 7.46 -3.26 5.70
N ASN A 298 8.67 -3.78 5.48
CA ASN A 298 9.25 -4.83 6.31
C ASN A 298 10.76 -4.65 6.46
N ASN A 299 11.18 -4.14 7.62
CA ASN A 299 12.59 -3.88 7.90
C ASN A 299 13.44 -5.15 7.90
N THR A 300 12.92 -6.25 8.45
CA THR A 300 13.66 -7.51 8.56
C THR A 300 13.92 -8.10 7.19
N ALA A 301 12.90 -8.16 6.33
CA ALA A 301 13.06 -8.62 4.96
C ALA A 301 13.99 -7.70 4.16
N THR A 302 13.87 -6.38 4.32
CA THR A 302 14.77 -5.40 3.69
C THR A 302 16.23 -5.66 4.03
N ILE A 303 16.54 -5.87 5.31
CA ILE A 303 17.90 -6.16 5.77
C ILE A 303 18.40 -7.48 5.18
N LEU A 304 17.60 -8.55 5.27
CA LEU A 304 17.99 -9.87 4.77
C LEU A 304 18.25 -9.84 3.26
N ILE A 305 17.37 -9.20 2.50
CA ILE A 305 17.48 -9.08 1.04
C ILE A 305 18.67 -8.19 0.66
N THR A 306 18.95 -7.13 1.42
CA THR A 306 20.17 -6.33 1.25
C THR A 306 21.42 -7.20 1.37
N PHE A 307 21.51 -8.02 2.42
CA PHE A 307 22.64 -8.93 2.60
C PHE A 307 22.71 -10.02 1.54
N MET A 308 21.57 -10.56 1.09
CA MET A 308 21.52 -11.56 0.03
C MET A 308 22.01 -10.99 -1.30
N SER A 309 21.53 -9.80 -1.67
CA SER A 309 21.92 -9.10 -2.90
C SER A 309 23.40 -8.75 -2.93
N LEU A 310 23.95 -8.25 -1.81
CA LEU A 310 25.40 -7.98 -1.69
C LEU A 310 26.21 -9.27 -1.62
N GLY A 311 25.70 -10.28 -0.91
CA GLY A 311 26.41 -11.53 -0.66
C GLY A 311 26.73 -12.28 -1.95
N ILE A 312 25.78 -12.35 -2.89
CA ILE A 312 25.97 -13.02 -4.18
C ILE A 312 27.19 -12.46 -4.93
N ASP A 313 27.38 -11.14 -4.94
CA ASP A 313 28.47 -10.49 -5.66
C ASP A 313 29.79 -10.45 -4.87
N LEU A 314 29.73 -10.46 -3.53
CA LEU A 314 30.90 -10.36 -2.65
C LEU A 314 31.47 -11.70 -2.19
N LEU A 315 30.73 -12.81 -2.33
CA LEU A 315 31.18 -14.13 -1.89
C LEU A 315 32.47 -14.60 -2.59
N ILE A 316 32.61 -14.33 -3.89
CA ILE A 316 33.80 -14.72 -4.67
C ILE A 316 35.06 -13.96 -4.22
N PRO A 317 35.09 -12.61 -4.17
CA PRO A 317 36.28 -11.89 -3.71
C PRO A 317 36.62 -12.19 -2.24
N LEU A 318 35.61 -12.43 -1.39
CA LEU A 318 35.84 -12.91 -0.02
C LEU A 318 36.50 -14.29 0.01
N PHE A 319 35.99 -15.25 -0.76
CA PHE A 319 36.57 -16.59 -0.88
C PHE A 319 38.04 -16.52 -1.34
N VAL A 320 38.33 -15.73 -2.36
CA VAL A 320 39.70 -15.53 -2.86
C VAL A 320 40.59 -14.93 -1.76
N ARG A 321 40.10 -13.94 -1.01
CA ARG A 321 40.86 -13.30 0.07
C ARG A 321 41.19 -14.29 1.19
N PHE A 322 40.24 -15.08 1.64
CA PHE A 322 40.46 -16.05 2.72
C PHE A 322 41.38 -17.19 2.32
N THR A 323 41.23 -17.72 1.10
CA THR A 323 42.05 -18.86 0.62
C THR A 323 43.49 -18.46 0.31
N THR A 324 43.72 -17.25 -0.23
CA THR A 324 45.07 -16.77 -0.54
C THR A 324 45.85 -16.35 0.72
N THR A 325 45.19 -15.72 1.69
CA THR A 325 45.82 -15.30 2.95
C THR A 325 46.29 -16.50 3.78
N ALA A 326 45.48 -17.57 3.83
CA ALA A 326 45.86 -18.80 4.53
C ALA A 326 47.15 -19.40 3.95
N SER A 327 47.26 -19.51 2.63
CA SER A 327 48.44 -20.05 1.94
C SER A 327 49.74 -19.28 2.21
N ASN A 328 49.66 -17.94 2.28
CA ASN A 328 50.81 -17.07 2.52
C ASN A 328 51.32 -17.12 3.97
N ASN A 329 50.43 -17.33 4.94
CA ASN A 329 50.82 -17.49 6.35
C ASN A 329 51.53 -18.84 6.61
N TYR A 330 51.16 -19.91 5.89
CA TYR A 330 51.86 -21.19 5.99
C TYR A 330 53.28 -21.12 5.41
N THR A 331 53.46 -20.48 4.26
CA THR A 331 54.76 -20.39 3.57
C THR A 331 55.76 -19.47 4.28
N SER A 332 55.30 -18.37 4.89
CA SER A 332 56.15 -17.49 5.70
C SER A 332 56.65 -18.16 6.97
N ASN A 333 55.79 -18.87 7.71
CA ASN A 333 56.18 -19.61 8.92
C ASN A 333 57.17 -20.75 8.63
N LEU A 334 57.01 -21.45 7.50
CA LEU A 334 57.98 -22.47 7.04
C LEU A 334 59.35 -21.87 6.72
N ARG A 335 59.42 -20.72 6.02
CA ARG A 335 60.69 -20.04 5.73
C ARG A 335 61.41 -19.56 6.99
N ILE A 336 60.67 -19.05 7.97
CA ILE A 336 61.24 -18.61 9.25
C ILE A 336 61.84 -19.81 10.01
N SER A 337 61.12 -20.94 10.08
CA SER A 337 61.61 -22.15 10.74
C SER A 337 62.89 -22.72 10.10
N HIS A 338 63.02 -22.63 8.77
CA HIS A 338 64.23 -23.05 8.05
C HIS A 338 65.41 -22.11 8.28
N ARG A 339 65.19 -20.79 8.37
CA ARG A 339 66.25 -19.82 8.74
C ARG A 339 66.79 -20.06 10.14
N PHE A 340 65.91 -20.22 11.14
CA PHE A 340 66.34 -20.51 12.51
C PHE A 340 67.10 -21.84 12.65
N ARG A 341 66.77 -22.84 11.82
CA ARG A 341 67.49 -24.12 11.80
C ARG A 341 68.87 -23.99 11.12
N SER A 342 68.98 -23.19 10.06
CA SER A 342 70.25 -22.82 9.41
C SER A 342 71.18 -22.08 10.39
N ASP A 343 70.65 -21.08 11.11
CA ASP A 343 71.46 -20.24 11.99
C ASP A 343 71.94 -21.01 13.23
N LYS A 344 71.14 -21.96 13.74
CA LYS A 344 71.58 -22.90 14.78
C LYS A 344 72.68 -23.86 14.34
N VAL A 345 72.72 -24.24 13.06
CA VAL A 345 73.78 -25.11 12.52
C VAL A 345 75.06 -24.31 12.29
N ARG A 346 74.97 -23.03 11.90
CA ARG A 346 76.13 -22.12 11.80
C ARG A 346 76.74 -21.72 13.13
N ALA A 347 75.96 -21.64 14.21
CA ALA A 347 76.46 -21.29 15.54
C ALA A 347 77.12 -22.46 16.29
N ARG A 348 77.14 -23.68 15.70
CA ARG A 348 77.72 -24.89 16.29
C ARG A 348 78.98 -25.39 15.59
N ASN A 349 79.41 -24.72 14.51
CA ASN A 349 80.70 -24.88 13.85
C ASN A 349 81.50 -23.61 14.07
#